data_AF-A0A1X7SSN5-F1
#
_entry.id   AF-A0A1X7SSN5-F1
#
_cell.length_a   1.000
_cell.length_b   1.000
_cell.length_c   1.000
_cell.angle_alpha   90.00
_cell.angle_beta   90.00
_cell.angle_gamma   90.00
#
_symmetry.space_group_name_H-M   'P 1'
#
loop_
_entity.id
_entity.type
_entity.pdbx_description
1 polymer ?
#
loop_
_entity_poly.entity_id
_entity_poly.type
_entity_poly.pdbx_seq_one_letter_code
_entity_poly.pdbx_strand_id
1 'polypeptide(L)'
;MIVCGVGLFLDKDTPTNNNNNNNKLFNILGIGELLVFISLSLDGVTGVLQERLKASHNVSALQLMFGVNCIAPVYLITGLLVTGEGFSALYFIGRHPEVTLNLIAFSLASAIGQLFIFTTITTYGPLTCAVFTTTRKFFTILMSVLLFGNTLLQRQWVAVALVFIGLSIDAYIGSKKKTEQTKQQQQTQIA
;
A
#
# COMPACT_ATOMS: atom_id res chain seq x y z
N MET A 1 4.16 16.32 2.84
CA MET A 1 5.56 16.17 3.33
C MET A 1 6.18 14.84 2.94
N ILE A 2 5.61 13.70 3.33
CA ILE A 2 6.19 12.36 3.04
C ILE A 2 6.43 12.15 1.54
N VAL A 3 5.47 12.51 0.67
CA VAL A 3 5.61 12.39 -0.79
C VAL A 3 6.77 13.22 -1.34
N CYS A 4 6.93 14.48 -0.91
CA CYS A 4 8.05 15.33 -1.31
C CYS A 4 9.39 14.77 -0.83
N GLY A 5 9.45 14.21 0.39
CA GLY A 5 10.65 13.58 0.92
C GLY A 5 11.04 12.32 0.14
N VAL A 6 10.09 11.42 -0.11
CA VAL A 6 10.33 10.21 -0.91
C VAL A 6 10.69 10.54 -2.36
N GLY A 7 10.03 11.55 -2.96
CA GLY A 7 10.36 12.02 -4.31
C GLY A 7 11.79 12.55 -4.40
N LEU A 8 12.23 13.37 -3.44
CA LEU A 8 13.59 13.90 -3.38
C LEU A 8 14.63 12.81 -3.07
N PHE A 9 14.24 11.74 -2.37
CA PHE A 9 15.09 10.58 -2.10
C PHE A 9 15.28 9.69 -3.34
N LEU A 10 14.24 9.54 -4.16
CA LEU A 10 14.21 8.72 -5.39
C LEU A 10 14.67 9.48 -6.64
N ASP A 11 14.77 10.80 -6.57
CA ASP A 11 15.31 11.64 -7.64
C ASP A 11 16.75 11.22 -7.94
N LYS A 12 16.90 10.46 -9.02
CA LYS A 12 18.18 10.00 -9.54
C LYS A 12 18.66 11.03 -10.53
N ASP A 13 19.86 11.57 -10.30
CA ASP A 13 20.54 12.49 -11.22
C ASP A 13 20.74 11.80 -12.58
N THR A 14 19.73 11.92 -13.44
CA THR A 14 19.74 11.39 -14.79
C THR A 14 20.33 12.49 -15.67
N PRO A 15 21.45 12.26 -16.38
CA PRO A 15 22.02 13.28 -17.24
C PRO A 15 21.01 13.63 -18.32
N THR A 16 20.47 14.85 -18.25
CA THR A 16 19.48 15.42 -19.18
C THR A 16 20.07 15.49 -20.60
N ASN A 17 19.79 14.49 -21.44
CA ASN A 17 20.01 14.62 -22.88
C ASN A 17 18.80 15.32 -23.50
N ASN A 18 19.02 16.57 -23.89
CA ASN A 18 18.00 17.51 -24.31
C ASN A 18 17.76 17.36 -25.82
N ASN A 19 16.79 16.54 -26.26
CA ASN A 19 16.23 16.61 -27.61
C ASN A 19 14.80 16.04 -27.71
N ASN A 20 13.92 16.81 -28.36
CA ASN A 20 12.51 16.56 -28.76
C ASN A 20 11.40 17.06 -27.79
N ASN A 21 10.85 18.22 -28.15
CA ASN A 21 9.90 19.01 -27.34
C ASN A 21 8.40 18.69 -27.52
N ASN A 22 8.00 17.72 -28.35
CA ASN A 22 6.57 17.45 -28.59
C ASN A 22 6.04 16.18 -27.87
N ASN A 23 6.95 15.32 -27.40
CA ASN A 23 6.59 14.10 -26.64
C ASN A 23 6.93 14.24 -25.15
N LYS A 24 7.35 15.43 -24.71
CA LYS A 24 7.90 15.65 -23.36
C LYS A 24 6.87 15.42 -22.26
N LEU A 25 5.60 15.82 -22.43
CA LEU A 25 4.60 15.66 -21.36
C LEU A 25 4.26 14.19 -21.07
N PHE A 26 4.14 13.36 -22.10
CA PHE A 26 3.82 11.93 -22.00
C PHE A 26 5.06 11.06 -21.71
N ASN A 27 6.27 11.55 -22.02
CA ASN A 27 7.53 10.91 -21.62
C ASN A 27 8.03 11.37 -20.23
N ILE A 28 7.64 12.56 -19.75
CA ILE A 28 7.92 13.06 -18.39
C ILE A 28 7.02 12.37 -17.39
N LEU A 29 5.72 12.25 -17.70
CA LEU A 29 4.79 11.40 -16.96
C LEU A 29 4.69 10.08 -17.70
N GLY A 30 5.73 9.24 -17.59
CA GLY A 30 5.70 7.91 -18.20
C GLY A 30 4.41 7.17 -17.82
N ILE A 31 3.85 6.38 -18.74
CA ILE A 31 2.61 5.62 -18.55
C ILE A 31 2.59 4.88 -17.20
N GLY A 32 3.74 4.37 -16.75
CA GLY A 32 3.88 3.71 -15.45
C GLY A 32 3.62 4.61 -14.24
N GLU A 33 4.05 5.87 -14.25
CA GLU A 33 3.79 6.80 -13.14
C GLU A 33 2.31 7.16 -13.05
N LEU A 34 1.66 7.36 -14.21
CA LEU A 34 0.21 7.55 -14.28
C LEU A 34 -0.55 6.31 -13.76
N LEU A 35 -0.12 5.11 -14.14
CA LEU A 35 -0.71 3.86 -13.66
C LEU A 35 -0.58 3.71 -12.14
N VAL A 36 0.59 4.02 -11.57
CA VAL A 36 0.81 3.97 -10.12
C VAL A 36 -0.05 5.00 -9.39
N PHE A 37 -0.17 6.22 -9.94
CA PHE A 37 -1.03 7.26 -9.36
C PHE A 37 -2.50 6.84 -9.32
N ILE A 38 -3.02 6.28 -10.41
CA ILE A 38 -4.39 5.76 -10.47
C ILE A 38 -4.57 4.60 -9.49
N SER A 39 -3.64 3.64 -9.47
CA SER A 39 -3.69 2.49 -8.56
C SER A 39 -3.73 2.91 -7.09
N LEU A 40 -2.88 3.85 -6.69
CA LEU A 40 -2.82 4.33 -5.30
C LEU A 40 -4.08 5.11 -4.92
N SER A 41 -4.65 5.85 -5.87
CA SER A 41 -5.92 6.56 -5.68
C SER A 41 -7.07 5.58 -5.47
N LEU A 42 -7.14 4.52 -6.27
CA LEU A 42 -8.14 3.46 -6.13
C LEU A 42 -7.98 2.73 -4.78
N ASP A 43 -6.76 2.37 -4.38
CA ASP A 43 -6.48 1.75 -3.07
C ASP A 43 -6.97 2.64 -1.91
N GLY A 44 -6.75 3.96 -2.02
CA GLY A 44 -7.25 4.94 -1.06
C GLY A 44 -8.78 4.98 -0.98
N VAL A 45 -9.46 4.98 -2.14
CA VAL A 45 -10.93 4.97 -2.22
C VAL A 45 -11.50 3.67 -1.65
N THR A 46 -10.88 2.52 -1.91
CA THR A 46 -11.33 1.22 -1.39
C THR A 46 -11.32 1.18 0.13
N GLY A 47 -10.28 1.72 0.78
CA GLY A 47 -10.23 1.79 2.24
C GLY A 47 -11.38 2.60 2.84
N VAL A 48 -11.73 3.73 2.21
CA VAL A 48 -12.87 4.57 2.63
C VAL A 48 -14.20 3.86 2.39
N LEU A 49 -14.36 3.18 1.25
CA LEU A 49 -15.57 2.41 0.95
C LEU A 49 -15.77 1.26 1.96
N GLN A 50 -14.69 0.57 2.35
CA GLN A 50 -14.73 -0.47 3.39
C GLN A 50 -15.20 0.09 4.74
N GLU A 51 -14.73 1.27 5.13
CA GLU A 51 -15.17 1.95 6.35
C GLU A 51 -16.67 2.35 6.28
N ARG A 52 -17.13 2.87 5.14
CA ARG A 52 -18.53 3.25 4.92
C ARG A 52 -19.48 2.06 4.92
N LEU A 53 -19.09 0.96 4.28
CA LEU A 53 -19.86 -0.29 4.28
C LEU A 53 -20.04 -0.84 5.69
N LYS A 54 -18.98 -0.81 6.49
CA LYS A 54 -19.04 -1.22 7.90
C LYS A 54 -19.99 -0.32 8.71
N ALA A 55 -19.89 0.99 8.56
CA ALA A 55 -20.72 1.96 9.28
C ALA A 55 -22.21 1.87 8.91
N SER A 56 -22.52 1.54 7.65
CA SER A 56 -23.90 1.50 7.14
C SER A 56 -24.65 0.20 7.47
N HIS A 57 -23.95 -0.94 7.58
CA HIS A 57 -24.59 -2.26 7.74
C HIS A 57 -24.20 -3.02 9.02
N ASN A 58 -23.43 -2.44 9.95
CA ASN A 58 -22.91 -3.14 11.15
C ASN A 58 -22.22 -4.49 10.82
N VAL A 59 -21.64 -4.58 9.62
CA VAL A 59 -21.03 -5.82 9.13
C VAL A 59 -19.77 -6.12 9.92
N SER A 60 -19.60 -7.35 10.38
CA SER A 60 -18.38 -7.76 11.08
C SER A 60 -17.18 -7.69 10.13
N ALA A 61 -16.00 -7.35 10.66
CA ALA A 61 -14.75 -7.27 9.90
C ALA A 61 -14.45 -8.54 9.08
N LEU A 62 -14.77 -9.70 9.66
CA LEU A 62 -14.59 -11.00 9.02
C LEU A 62 -15.59 -11.24 7.87
N GLN A 63 -16.82 -10.72 7.98
CA GLN A 63 -17.82 -10.83 6.92
C GLN A 63 -17.44 -9.97 5.72
N LEU A 64 -16.91 -8.76 5.96
CA LEU A 64 -16.36 -7.91 4.89
C LEU A 64 -15.15 -8.58 4.22
N MET A 65 -14.24 -9.14 5.02
CA MET A 65 -13.07 -9.88 4.51
C MET A 65 -13.49 -11.09 3.66
N PHE A 66 -14.49 -11.86 4.11
CA PHE A 66 -15.01 -13.00 3.36
C PHE A 66 -15.64 -12.58 2.03
N GLY A 67 -16.47 -11.52 2.03
CA GLY A 67 -17.09 -11.01 0.80
C GLY A 67 -16.07 -10.58 -0.26
N VAL A 68 -15.04 -9.84 0.16
CA VAL A 68 -13.95 -9.43 -0.75
C VAL A 68 -13.16 -10.65 -1.23
N ASN A 69 -12.82 -11.58 -0.34
CA ASN A 69 -12.06 -12.79 -0.69
C ASN A 69 -12.86 -13.79 -1.54
N CYS A 70 -14.19 -13.72 -1.57
CA CYS A 70 -15.01 -14.51 -2.50
C CYS A 70 -15.02 -13.91 -3.92
N ILE A 71 -15.08 -12.58 -4.05
CA ILE A 71 -15.17 -11.92 -5.36
C ILE A 71 -13.78 -11.77 -6.02
N ALA A 72 -12.72 -11.54 -5.23
CA ALA A 72 -11.35 -11.38 -5.72
C ALA A 72 -10.87 -12.52 -6.66
N PRO A 73 -11.00 -13.82 -6.30
CA PRO A 73 -10.57 -14.90 -7.17
C PRO A 73 -11.40 -14.99 -8.46
N VAL A 74 -12.67 -14.56 -8.47
CA VAL A 74 -13.49 -14.55 -9.70
C VAL A 74 -12.89 -13.58 -10.73
N TYR A 75 -12.50 -12.38 -10.28
CA TYR A 75 -11.81 -11.40 -11.12
C TYR A 75 -10.46 -11.93 -11.63
N LEU A 76 -9.67 -12.55 -10.74
CA LEU A 76 -8.36 -13.11 -11.10
C LEU A 76 -8.48 -14.27 -12.09
N ILE A 77 -9.39 -15.22 -11.87
CA ILE A 77 -9.62 -16.35 -12.78
C ILE A 77 -10.08 -15.84 -14.15
N THR A 78 -10.98 -14.87 -14.20
CA THR A 78 -11.44 -14.28 -15.46
C THR A 78 -10.26 -13.64 -16.23
N GLY A 79 -9.41 -12.88 -15.56
CA GLY A 79 -8.19 -12.32 -16.18
C GLY A 79 -7.20 -13.39 -16.64
N LEU A 80 -7.05 -14.47 -15.89
CA LEU A 80 -6.18 -15.60 -16.21
C LEU A 80 -6.68 -16.39 -17.44
N LEU A 81 -8.01 -16.51 -17.59
CA LEU A 81 -8.63 -17.13 -18.76
C LEU A 81 -8.47 -16.27 -20.02
N VAL A 82 -8.61 -14.94 -19.91
CA VAL A 82 -8.45 -14.00 -21.03
C VAL A 82 -7.01 -13.96 -21.54
N THR A 83 -6.03 -14.03 -20.63
CA THR A 83 -4.60 -14.00 -20.98
C THR A 83 -4.05 -15.36 -21.39
N GLY A 84 -4.68 -16.47 -20.96
CA GLY A 84 -4.26 -17.84 -21.27
C GLY A 84 -3.03 -18.31 -20.48
N GLU A 85 -2.43 -17.47 -19.65
CA GLU A 85 -1.19 -17.80 -18.92
C GLU A 85 -1.39 -18.77 -17.75
N GLY A 86 -2.63 -19.01 -17.34
CA GLY A 86 -2.94 -19.92 -16.23
C GLY A 86 -2.45 -21.36 -16.47
N PHE A 87 -2.57 -21.86 -17.69
CA PHE A 87 -2.09 -23.20 -18.04
C PHE A 87 -0.57 -23.29 -18.01
N SER A 88 0.13 -22.25 -18.48
CA SER A 88 1.58 -22.15 -18.42
C SER A 88 2.08 -22.12 -16.97
N ALA A 89 1.39 -21.41 -16.08
CA ALA A 89 1.71 -21.37 -14.66
C ALA A 89 1.54 -22.74 -13.98
N LEU A 90 0.47 -23.48 -14.31
CA LEU A 90 0.25 -24.84 -13.78
C LEU A 90 1.34 -25.81 -14.27
N TYR A 91 1.74 -25.73 -15.54
CA TYR A 91 2.83 -26.53 -16.08
C TYR A 91 4.17 -26.23 -15.37
N PHE A 92 4.45 -24.96 -15.09
CA PHE A 92 5.64 -24.53 -14.36
C PHE A 92 5.69 -25.10 -12.94
N ILE A 93 4.57 -25.07 -12.21
CA ILE A 93 4.47 -25.64 -10.85
C ILE A 93 4.70 -27.17 -10.89
N GLY A 94 4.13 -27.86 -11.89
CA GLY A 94 4.35 -29.29 -12.07
C GLY A 94 5.80 -29.66 -12.42
N ARG A 95 6.53 -28.77 -13.11
CA ARG A 95 7.95 -28.95 -13.45
C ARG A 95 8.88 -28.71 -12.26
N HIS A 96 8.51 -27.80 -11.35
CA HIS A 96 9.34 -27.36 -10.22
C HIS A 96 8.58 -27.50 -8.89
N PRO A 97 8.53 -28.70 -8.29
CA PRO A 97 7.74 -28.95 -7.08
C PRO A 97 8.20 -28.14 -5.87
N GLU A 98 9.48 -27.74 -5.81
CA GLU A 98 10.01 -26.87 -4.73
C GLU A 98 9.32 -25.51 -4.66
N VAL A 99 8.83 -25.00 -5.79
CA VAL A 99 8.08 -23.73 -5.85
C VAL A 99 6.75 -23.84 -5.10
N THR A 100 6.17 -25.04 -5.01
CA THR A 100 4.91 -25.28 -4.29
C THR A 100 5.01 -24.92 -2.82
N LEU A 101 6.12 -25.27 -2.15
CA LEU A 101 6.34 -24.89 -0.76
C LEU A 101 6.47 -23.39 -0.58
N ASN A 102 7.17 -22.71 -1.50
CA ASN A 102 7.29 -21.25 -1.50
C ASN A 102 5.91 -20.59 -1.72
N LEU A 103 5.07 -21.13 -2.60
CA LEU A 103 3.72 -20.64 -2.85
C LEU A 103 2.80 -20.85 -1.64
N ILE A 104 2.88 -22.00 -0.97
CA ILE A 104 2.10 -22.27 0.24
C ILE A 104 2.55 -21.33 1.36
N ALA A 105 3.85 -21.16 1.59
CA ALA A 105 4.38 -20.23 2.57
C ALA A 105 3.96 -18.78 2.27
N PHE A 106 4.07 -18.37 1.00
CA PHE A 106 3.66 -17.03 0.54
C PHE A 106 2.15 -16.79 0.72
N SER A 107 1.32 -17.76 0.35
CA SER A 107 -0.14 -17.67 0.50
C SER A 107 -0.57 -17.63 1.96
N LEU A 108 0.04 -18.45 2.83
CA LEU A 108 -0.23 -18.43 4.27
C LEU A 108 0.19 -17.08 4.89
N ALA A 109 1.38 -16.60 4.56
CA ALA A 109 1.85 -15.28 4.99
C ALA A 109 0.93 -14.15 4.48
N SER A 110 0.47 -14.24 3.23
CA SER A 110 -0.49 -13.30 2.64
C SER A 110 -1.84 -13.35 3.36
N ALA A 111 -2.36 -14.53 3.70
CA ALA A 111 -3.62 -14.67 4.44
C ALA A 111 -3.53 -14.03 5.83
N ILE A 112 -2.43 -14.26 6.55
CA ILE A 112 -2.16 -13.61 7.85
C ILE A 112 -2.07 -12.08 7.68
N GLY A 113 -1.36 -11.61 6.65
CA GLY A 113 -1.23 -10.18 6.36
C GLY A 113 -2.58 -9.52 6.03
N GLN A 114 -3.42 -10.18 5.23
CA GLN A 114 -4.77 -9.70 4.92
C GLN A 114 -5.64 -9.63 6.18
N LEU A 115 -5.58 -10.64 7.06
CA LEU A 115 -6.29 -10.60 8.35
C LEU A 115 -5.85 -9.38 9.17
N PHE A 116 -4.55 -9.13 9.27
CA PHE A 116 -4.01 -7.97 9.98
C PHE A 116 -4.50 -6.64 9.37
N ILE A 117 -4.48 -6.52 8.05
CA ILE A 117 -4.96 -5.32 7.33
C ILE A 117 -6.45 -5.10 7.57
N PHE A 118 -7.29 -6.12 7.36
CA PHE A 118 -8.74 -6.02 7.58
C PHE A 118 -9.07 -5.69 9.05
N THR A 119 -8.43 -6.35 10.02
CA THR A 119 -8.60 -6.03 11.44
C THR A 119 -8.16 -4.60 11.76
N THR A 120 -7.07 -4.12 11.16
CA THR A 120 -6.57 -2.75 11.36
C THR A 120 -7.53 -1.72 10.77
N ILE A 121 -7.98 -1.90 9.53
CA ILE A 121 -8.92 -0.98 8.87
C ILE A 121 -10.23 -0.93 9.66
N THR A 122 -10.72 -2.07 10.12
CA THR A 122 -12.02 -2.16 10.80
C THR A 122 -11.98 -1.66 12.24
N THR A 123 -10.83 -1.71 12.91
CA THR A 123 -10.66 -1.22 14.31
C THR A 123 -10.17 0.22 14.37
N TYR A 124 -9.24 0.61 13.50
CA TYR A 124 -8.52 1.89 13.55
C TYR A 124 -8.74 2.78 12.32
N GLY A 125 -9.57 2.34 11.38
CA GLY A 125 -9.82 3.05 10.13
C GLY A 125 -8.70 2.86 9.08
N PRO A 126 -9.00 3.18 7.82
CA PRO A 126 -8.07 3.04 6.71
C PRO A 126 -6.86 3.97 6.80
N LEU A 127 -7.01 5.15 7.42
CA LEU A 127 -5.91 6.11 7.60
C LEU A 127 -4.76 5.53 8.43
N THR A 128 -5.08 4.86 9.54
CA THR A 128 -4.06 4.23 10.41
C THR A 128 -3.34 3.08 9.70
N CYS A 129 -4.07 2.30 8.89
CA CYS A 129 -3.48 1.25 8.07
C CYS A 129 -2.48 1.81 7.04
N ALA A 130 -2.82 2.94 6.40
CA ALA A 130 -1.90 3.63 5.49
C ALA A 130 -0.61 4.05 6.22
N VAL A 131 -0.70 4.63 7.43
CA VAL A 131 0.47 5.02 8.22
C VAL A 131 1.36 3.82 8.58
N PHE A 132 0.79 2.68 8.99
CA PHE A 132 1.59 1.49 9.29
C PHE A 132 2.31 0.95 8.06
N THR A 133 1.63 0.90 6.91
CA THR A 133 2.25 0.39 5.67
C THR A 133 3.33 1.31 5.13
N THR A 134 3.16 2.63 5.20
CA THR A 134 4.18 3.60 4.78
C THR A 134 5.40 3.56 5.69
N THR A 135 5.18 3.48 7.01
CA THR A 135 6.25 3.31 8.01
C THR A 135 7.06 2.06 7.72
N ARG A 136 6.39 0.92 7.51
CA ARG A 136 7.06 -0.34 7.13
C ARG A 136 7.88 -0.19 5.85
N LYS A 137 7.28 0.35 4.77
CA LYS A 137 7.96 0.56 3.49
C LYS A 137 9.21 1.43 3.66
N PHE A 138 9.11 2.51 4.43
CA PHE A 138 10.21 3.43 4.67
C PHE A 138 11.36 2.76 5.44
N PHE A 139 11.07 2.04 6.52
CA PHE A 139 12.12 1.31 7.26
C PHE A 139 12.78 0.22 6.42
N THR A 140 12.02 -0.48 5.58
CA THR A 140 12.60 -1.46 4.65
C THR A 140 13.57 -0.81 3.66
N ILE A 141 13.22 0.38 3.14
CA ILE A 141 14.13 1.14 2.25
C ILE A 141 15.39 1.56 2.99
N LEU A 142 15.27 2.12 4.20
CA LEU A 142 16.41 2.54 5.01
C LEU A 142 17.33 1.36 5.34
N MET A 143 16.75 0.25 5.79
CA MET A 143 17.51 -0.97 6.12
C MET A 143 18.22 -1.54 4.89
N SER A 144 17.56 -1.54 3.74
CA SER A 144 18.16 -1.95 2.47
C SER A 144 19.41 -1.12 2.15
N VAL A 145 19.33 0.20 2.25
CA VAL A 145 20.48 1.07 2.00
C VAL A 145 21.63 0.85 2.98
N LEU A 146 21.32 0.68 4.28
CA LEU A 146 22.33 0.41 5.31
C LEU A 146 23.04 -0.94 5.08
N LEU A 147 22.29 -1.98 4.71
CA LEU A 147 22.84 -3.32 4.46
C LEU A 147 23.64 -3.41 3.16
N PHE A 148 23.20 -2.76 2.09
CA PHE A 148 23.90 -2.76 0.80
C PHE A 148 25.05 -1.74 0.71
N GLY A 149 25.29 -0.94 1.77
CA GLY A 149 26.43 -0.04 1.86
C GLY A 149 26.42 1.10 0.84
N ASN A 150 25.28 1.43 0.24
CA ASN A 150 25.18 2.54 -0.70
C ASN A 150 25.36 3.86 0.06
N THR A 151 26.36 4.65 -0.34
CA THR A 151 26.59 5.98 0.24
C THR A 151 25.46 6.91 -0.17
N LEU A 152 24.60 7.28 0.79
CA LEU A 152 23.54 8.24 0.58
C LEU A 152 24.11 9.64 0.37
N LEU A 153 23.63 10.32 -0.68
CA LEU A 153 23.90 11.73 -0.93
C LEU A 153 23.37 12.59 0.23
N GLN A 154 23.99 13.75 0.47
CA GLN A 154 23.57 14.65 1.55
C GLN A 154 22.10 15.12 1.39
N ARG A 155 21.61 15.22 0.15
CA ARG A 155 20.18 15.46 -0.18
C ARG A 155 19.25 14.34 0.33
N GLN A 156 19.70 13.08 0.28
CA GLN A 156 18.90 11.93 0.70
C GLN A 156 18.79 11.84 2.23
N TRP A 157 19.79 12.31 2.98
CA TRP A 157 19.70 12.45 4.43
C TRP A 157 18.65 13.49 4.86
N VAL A 158 18.57 14.62 4.15
CA VAL A 158 17.51 15.62 4.36
C VAL A 158 16.13 15.02 4.06
N ALA A 159 16.02 14.22 3.00
CA ALA A 159 14.78 13.51 2.67
C ALA A 159 14.38 12.51 3.76
N VAL A 160 15.32 11.75 4.32
CA VAL A 160 15.08 10.83 5.45
C VAL A 160 14.53 11.59 6.66
N ALA A 161 15.15 12.72 7.04
CA ALA A 161 14.68 13.56 8.14
C ALA A 161 13.25 14.09 7.89
N LEU A 162 12.96 14.52 6.66
CA LEU A 162 11.65 15.04 6.26
C LEU A 162 10.55 13.97 6.32
N VAL A 163 10.86 12.73 5.91
CA VAL A 163 9.93 11.60 6.03
C VAL A 163 9.69 11.23 7.50
N PHE A 164 10.73 11.22 8.33
CA PHE A 164 10.59 10.94 9.77
C PHE A 164 9.71 11.96 10.49
N ILE A 165 9.86 13.25 10.18
CA ILE A 165 8.99 14.32 10.70
C ILE A 165 7.55 14.12 10.22
N GLY A 166 7.36 13.83 8.92
CA GLY A 166 6.04 13.57 8.35
C GLY A 166 5.32 12.40 9.03
N LEU A 167 6.00 11.26 9.21
CA LEU A 167 5.45 10.09 9.89
C LEU A 167 5.13 10.38 11.36
N SER A 168 5.98 11.16 12.05
CA SER A 168 5.76 11.53 13.46
C SER A 168 4.52 12.41 13.62
N ILE A 169 4.30 13.34 12.69
CA ILE A 169 3.10 14.18 12.65
C ILE A 169 1.86 13.33 12.34
N ASP A 170 1.92 12.44 11.35
CA ASP A 170 0.80 11.56 10.99
C ASP A 170 0.43 10.59 12.12
N ALA A 171 1.42 10.04 12.83
CA ALA A 171 1.20 9.20 14.02
C ALA A 171 0.54 9.99 15.17
N TYR A 172 0.95 11.24 15.36
CA TYR A 172 0.38 12.12 16.38
C TYR A 172 -1.06 12.54 16.05
N ILE A 173 -1.34 12.91 14.79
CA ILE A 173 -2.68 13.26 14.31
C ILE A 173 -3.60 12.04 14.31
N GLY A 174 -3.11 10.87 13.90
CA GLY A 174 -3.85 9.61 13.99
C GLY A 174 -4.27 9.28 15.42
N SER A 175 -3.40 9.56 16.40
CA SER A 175 -3.70 9.39 17.83
C SER A 175 -4.72 10.41 18.36
N LYS A 176 -4.72 11.65 17.83
CA LYS A 176 -5.69 12.69 18.23
C LYS A 176 -7.11 12.44 17.71
N LYS A 177 -7.28 12.02 16.45
CA LYS A 177 -8.61 11.66 15.91
C LYS A 177 -9.30 10.56 16.73
N LYS A 178 -8.52 9.63 17.29
CA LYS A 178 -8.98 8.58 18.21
C LYS A 178 -9.53 9.16 19.52
N THR A 179 -8.89 10.20 20.05
CA THR A 179 -9.32 10.85 21.31
C THR A 179 -10.62 11.65 21.13
N GLU A 180 -10.83 12.27 19.97
CA GLU A 180 -12.05 13.04 19.69
C GLU A 180 -13.26 12.15 19.35
N GLN A 181 -13.07 11.06 18.62
CA GLN A 181 -14.17 10.10 18.34
C GLN A 181 -14.65 9.36 19.60
N THR A 182 -13.74 9.00 20.52
CA THR A 182 -14.13 8.40 21.81
C THR A 182 -14.85 9.39 22.72
N LYS A 183 -14.48 10.68 22.70
CA LYS A 183 -15.16 11.73 23.48
C LYS A 183 -16.56 12.05 22.96
N GLN A 184 -16.78 12.07 21.64
CA GLN A 184 -18.11 12.28 21.06
C GLN A 184 -19.07 11.10 21.34
N GLN A 185 -18.59 9.86 21.25
CA GLN A 185 -19.41 8.68 21.58
C GLN A 185 -19.80 8.60 23.06
N GLN A 186 -18.95 9.09 23.98
CA GLN A 186 -19.29 9.20 25.40
C GLN A 186 -20.27 10.35 25.70
N GLN A 187 -20.21 11.47 24.98
CA GLN A 187 -21.17 12.58 25.17
C GLN A 187 -22.58 12.26 24.66
N THR A 188 -22.72 11.45 23.61
CA THR A 188 -24.05 11.02 23.09
C THR A 188 -24.70 9.92 23.94
N GLN A 189 -23.98 9.24 24.84
CA GLN A 189 -24.56 8.26 25.77
C GLN A 189 -24.97 8.85 27.13
N ILE A 190 -24.64 10.12 27.40
CA ILE A 190 -24.91 10.81 28.67
C ILE A 190 -26.01 11.89 28.52
N ALA A 191 -26.42 12.20 27.29
CA ALA A 191 -27.55 13.09 26.96
C ALA A 191 -28.78 12.27 26.56
#